data_AF-B9LV90-F1
#
_entry.id   AF-B9LV90-F1
#
_cell.length_a   1.000
_cell.length_b   1.000
_cell.length_c   1.000
_cell.angle_alpha   90.00
_cell.angle_beta   90.00
_cell.angle_gamma   90.00
#
_symmetry.space_group_name_H-M   'P 1'
#
loop_
_entity.id
_entity.type
_entity.pdbx_description
1 polymer ?
#
loop_
_entity_poly.entity_id
_entity_poly.type
_entity_poly.pdbx_seq_one_letter_code
_entity_poly.pdbx_strand_id
1 'polypeptide(L)'
;MFVNGGVSLAFTVGRQRHPDEVSGTVSGTINSVGYFGAAVVPAVMGMVLDVFWTGKIVDGTPVYSFTGYRVAFGIATVAGFAALACALWIHQTRRPR
;
A
#
# COMPACT_ATOMS: atom_id res chain seq x y z
N MET A 1 -3.44 -6.04 -13.49
CA MET A 1 -4.01 -7.30 -12.98
C MET A 1 -3.07 -8.13 -12.09
N PHE A 2 -1.73 -8.05 -12.20
CA PHE A 2 -0.80 -8.82 -11.34
C PHE A 2 -0.89 -8.53 -9.83
N VAL A 3 -1.11 -7.27 -9.42
CA VAL A 3 -1.15 -6.89 -7.99
C VAL A 3 -2.37 -7.47 -7.26
N ASN A 4 -3.46 -7.73 -7.98
CA ASN A 4 -4.70 -8.25 -7.38
C ASN A 4 -4.52 -9.67 -6.83
N GLY A 5 -3.67 -10.50 -7.47
CA GLY A 5 -3.36 -11.84 -6.99
C GLY A 5 -2.75 -11.85 -5.59
N GLY A 6 -1.90 -10.87 -5.25
CA GLY A 6 -1.33 -10.74 -3.91
C GLY A 6 -2.40 -10.44 -2.85
N VAL A 7 -3.39 -9.60 -3.19
CA VAL A 7 -4.52 -9.31 -2.31
C VAL A 7 -5.35 -10.56 -2.08
N SER A 8 -5.71 -11.30 -3.14
CA SER A 8 -6.45 -12.57 -3.00
C SER A 8 -5.71 -13.57 -2.10
N LEU A 9 -4.38 -13.70 -2.28
CA LEU A 9 -3.56 -14.57 -1.45
C LEU A 9 -3.57 -14.14 0.02
N ALA A 10 -3.56 -12.84 0.34
CA ALA A 10 -3.62 -12.36 1.71
C ALA A 10 -4.89 -12.82 2.43
N PHE A 11 -6.05 -12.75 1.77
CA PHE A 11 -7.31 -13.27 2.32
C PHE A 11 -7.28 -14.78 2.54
N THR A 12 -6.79 -15.55 1.55
CA THR A 12 -6.67 -17.01 1.67
C THR A 12 -5.72 -17.41 2.79
N VAL A 13 -4.53 -16.80 2.84
CA VAL A 13 -3.50 -17.04 3.86
C VAL A 13 -3.99 -16.65 5.25
N GLY A 14 -4.70 -15.53 5.37
CA GLY A 14 -5.28 -15.05 6.61
C GLY A 14 -6.31 -16.03 7.16
N ARG A 15 -7.27 -16.46 6.32
CA ARG A 15 -8.30 -17.43 6.74
C ARG A 15 -7.69 -18.76 7.17
N GLN A 16 -6.77 -19.33 6.39
CA GLN A 16 -6.15 -20.62 6.71
C GLN A 16 -5.40 -20.67 8.04
N ARG A 17 -5.04 -19.51 8.61
CA ARG A 17 -4.26 -19.42 9.85
C ARG A 17 -5.13 -19.27 11.11
N HIS A 18 -6.45 -19.15 10.96
CA HIS A 18 -7.36 -18.89 12.07
C HIS A 18 -8.57 -19.85 12.03
N PRO A 19 -9.23 -20.10 13.17
CA PRO A 19 -10.49 -20.85 13.20
C PRO A 19 -11.58 -20.18 12.34
N ASP A 20 -12.49 -20.98 11.80
CA ASP A 20 -13.57 -20.49 10.95
C ASP A 20 -14.50 -19.49 11.66
N GLU A 21 -14.66 -19.65 12.98
CA GLU A 21 -15.45 -18.77 13.86
C GLU A 21 -15.02 -17.30 13.81
N VAL A 22 -13.75 -17.03 13.50
CA VAL A 22 -13.20 -15.66 13.40
C VAL A 22 -12.89 -15.23 11.95
N SER A 23 -13.29 -16.02 10.95
CA SER A 23 -13.02 -15.73 9.53
C SER A 23 -13.57 -14.37 9.08
N GLY A 24 -14.70 -13.93 9.65
CA GLY A 24 -15.28 -12.62 9.38
C GLY A 24 -14.37 -11.49 9.84
N THR A 25 -13.88 -11.55 11.09
CA THR A 25 -12.94 -10.59 11.67
C THR A 25 -11.65 -10.52 10.87
N VAL A 26 -11.05 -11.67 10.54
CA VAL A 26 -9.81 -11.74 9.75
C VAL A 26 -9.98 -11.02 8.40
N SER A 27 -11.06 -11.32 7.68
CA SER A 27 -11.33 -10.71 6.37
C SER A 27 -11.60 -9.21 6.48
N GLY A 28 -12.38 -8.81 7.51
CA GLY A 28 -12.64 -7.41 7.81
C GLY A 28 -11.35 -6.64 8.07
N THR A 29 -10.47 -7.15 8.93
CA THR A 29 -9.18 -6.52 9.22
C THR A 29 -8.31 -6.37 7.97
N ILE A 30 -8.18 -7.41 7.14
CA ILE A 30 -7.40 -7.33 5.89
C ILE A 30 -7.96 -6.24 4.97
N ASN A 31 -9.29 -6.18 4.82
CA ASN A 31 -9.95 -5.18 3.98
C ASN A 31 -9.77 -3.76 4.53
N SER A 32 -9.95 -3.56 5.84
CA SER A 32 -9.77 -2.26 6.49
C SER A 32 -8.35 -1.74 6.33
N VAL A 33 -7.33 -2.58 6.54
CA VAL A 33 -5.93 -2.19 6.33
C VAL A 33 -5.66 -1.86 4.86
N GLY A 34 -6.25 -2.62 3.93
CA GLY A 34 -6.14 -2.35 2.49
C GLY A 34 -6.67 -0.98 2.10
N TYR A 35 -7.90 -0.64 2.53
CA TYR A 35 -8.49 0.67 2.26
C TYR A 35 -7.80 1.80 3.00
N PHE A 36 -7.36 1.55 4.24
CA PHE A 36 -6.56 2.52 4.98
C PHE A 36 -5.27 2.86 4.22
N GLY A 37 -4.55 1.87 3.71
CA GLY A 37 -3.38 2.09 2.85
C GLY A 37 -3.72 2.87 1.57
N ALA A 38 -4.84 2.52 0.92
CA ALA A 38 -5.32 3.21 -0.29
C ALA A 38 -5.72 4.67 -0.04
N ALA A 39 -6.11 5.04 1.18
CA ALA A 39 -6.39 6.43 1.56
C ALA A 39 -5.11 7.17 1.97
N VAL A 40 -4.26 6.55 2.78
CA VAL A 40 -3.07 7.19 3.37
C VAL A 40 -1.98 7.41 2.33
N VAL A 41 -1.68 6.44 1.45
CA VAL A 41 -0.58 6.58 0.50
C VAL A 41 -0.77 7.77 -0.44
N PRO A 42 -1.93 7.93 -1.12
CA PRO A 42 -2.17 9.10 -1.96
C PRO A 42 -2.17 10.42 -1.17
N ALA A 43 -2.69 10.43 0.06
CA ALA A 43 -2.69 11.64 0.89
C ALA A 43 -1.25 12.09 1.24
N VAL A 44 -0.38 11.16 1.65
CA VAL A 44 1.03 11.44 1.93
C VAL A 44 1.76 11.86 0.65
N MET A 45 1.48 11.22 -0.48
CA MET A 45 2.04 11.63 -1.78
C MET A 45 1.64 13.07 -2.13
N GLY A 46 0.37 13.45 -1.92
CA GLY A 46 -0.12 14.81 -2.13
C GLY A 46 0.60 15.83 -1.24
N MET A 47 0.66 15.57 0.07
CA MET A 47 1.38 16.43 1.02
C MET A 47 2.85 16.65 0.65
N VAL A 48 3.52 15.61 0.17
CA VAL A 48 4.91 15.73 -0.31
C VAL A 48 4.98 16.54 -1.59
N LEU A 49 4.04 16.35 -2.50
CA LEU A 49 3.98 17.07 -3.75
C LEU A 49 3.75 18.58 -3.53
N ASP A 50 2.95 18.94 -2.52
CA ASP A 50 2.70 20.33 -2.10
C ASP A 50 3.98 21.06 -1.70
N VAL A 51 4.95 20.38 -1.07
CA VAL A 51 6.28 20.96 -0.74
C VAL A 51 7.07 21.30 -2.00
N PHE A 52 6.87 20.54 -3.08
CA PHE A 52 7.52 20.74 -4.38
C PHE A 52 6.70 21.58 -5.36
N TRP A 53 5.68 22.27 -4.85
CA TRP A 53 4.89 23.20 -5.64
C TRP A 53 5.74 24.39 -6.11
N THR A 54 5.63 24.73 -7.39
CA THR A 54 6.46 25.76 -8.02
C THR A 54 5.90 27.17 -7.84
N GLY A 55 4.80 27.34 -7.10
CA GLY A 55 4.06 28.59 -6.95
C GLY A 55 3.22 28.98 -8.19
N LYS A 56 3.28 28.17 -9.26
CA LYS A 56 2.48 28.37 -10.48
C LYS A 56 1.21 27.54 -10.43
N ILE A 57 0.13 28.12 -10.94
CA ILE A 57 -1.16 27.45 -11.14
C ILE A 57 -1.51 27.61 -12.62
N VAL A 58 -1.86 26.52 -13.28
CA VAL A 58 -2.33 26.50 -14.67
C VAL A 58 -3.70 25.84 -14.67
N ASP A 59 -4.70 26.51 -15.23
CA ASP A 59 -6.10 26.02 -15.28
C ASP A 59 -6.65 25.56 -13.92
N GLY A 60 -6.31 26.31 -12.86
CA GLY A 60 -6.72 25.99 -11.48
C GLY A 60 -5.97 24.84 -10.83
N THR A 61 -5.00 24.23 -11.53
CA THR A 61 -4.18 23.12 -11.00
C THR A 61 -2.77 23.59 -10.62
N PRO A 62 -2.28 23.30 -9.40
CA PRO A 62 -0.91 23.60 -9.01
C PRO A 62 0.11 22.85 -9.88
N VAL A 63 1.14 23.55 -10.35
CA VAL A 63 2.23 22.94 -11.12
C VAL A 63 3.35 22.51 -10.18
N TYR A 64 3.62 21.21 -10.15
CA TYR A 64 4.66 20.63 -9.31
C TYR A 64 5.94 20.35 -10.11
N SER A 65 7.09 20.40 -9.45
CA SER A 65 8.36 20.09 -10.10
C SER A 65 8.48 18.60 -10.46
N PHE A 66 9.29 18.30 -11.49
CA PHE A 66 9.61 16.92 -11.86
C PHE A 66 10.21 16.11 -10.70
N THR A 67 11.06 16.75 -9.90
CA THR A 67 11.63 16.15 -8.69
C THR A 67 10.55 15.80 -7.66
N GLY A 68 9.54 16.66 -7.50
CA GLY A 68 8.39 16.40 -6.62
C GLY A 68 7.64 15.12 -6.99
N TYR A 69 7.35 14.92 -8.29
CA TYR A 69 6.73 13.68 -8.75
C TYR A 69 7.61 12.45 -8.50
N ARG A 70 8.93 12.54 -8.73
CA ARG A 70 9.86 11.43 -8.45
C ARG A 70 9.86 11.03 -6.97
N VAL A 71 9.86 12.01 -6.07
CA VAL A 71 9.81 11.76 -4.62
C VAL A 71 8.45 11.16 -4.24
N ALA A 72 7.35 11.73 -4.72
CA ALA A 72 6.00 11.22 -4.45
C ALA A 72 5.82 9.76 -4.92
N PHE A 73 6.22 9.42 -6.15
CA PHE A 73 6.17 8.03 -6.63
C PHE A 73 7.23 7.12 -5.96
N GLY A 74 8.30 7.70 -5.43
CA GLY A 74 9.25 7.01 -4.56
C GLY A 74 8.58 6.43 -3.32
N ILE A 75 7.58 7.11 -2.75
CA ILE A 75 6.80 6.63 -1.59
C ILE A 75 6.06 5.34 -1.93
N ALA A 76 5.39 5.30 -3.09
CA ALA A 76 4.70 4.09 -3.56
C ALA A 76 5.68 2.94 -3.80
N THR A 77 6.89 3.24 -4.29
CA THR A 77 7.96 2.27 -4.50
C THR A 77 8.45 1.67 -3.17
N VAL A 78 8.70 2.52 -2.16
CA VAL A 78 9.10 2.08 -0.81
C VAL A 78 8.00 1.24 -0.16
N ALA A 79 6.74 1.63 -0.30
CA ALA A 79 5.60 0.85 0.18
C ALA A 79 5.53 -0.53 -0.49
N GLY A 80 5.81 -0.62 -1.79
CA GLY A 80 5.93 -1.89 -2.51
C GLY A 80 7.05 -2.79 -1.98
N PHE A 81 8.23 -2.24 -1.69
CA PHE A 81 9.32 -2.99 -1.06
C PHE A 81 8.98 -3.45 0.36
N ALA A 82 8.31 -2.61 1.15
CA ALA A 82 7.83 -3.00 2.48
C ALA A 82 6.83 -4.16 2.39
N ALA A 83 5.88 -4.10 1.45
CA ALA A 83 4.94 -5.20 1.19
C ALA A 83 5.65 -6.49 0.78
N LEU A 84 6.66 -6.39 -0.10
CA LEU A 84 7.48 -7.53 -0.50
C LEU A 84 8.25 -8.13 0.70
N ALA A 85 8.85 -7.29 1.53
CA ALA A 85 9.55 -7.73 2.74
C ALA A 85 8.61 -8.46 3.70
N CYS A 86 7.40 -7.94 3.95
CA CYS A 86 6.37 -8.60 4.73
C CYS A 86 5.95 -9.95 4.13
N ALA A 87 5.78 -10.02 2.80
CA ALA A 87 5.45 -11.27 2.12
C ALA A 87 6.57 -12.31 2.26
N LEU A 88 7.83 -11.91 2.09
CA LEU A 88 8.99 -12.77 2.30
C LEU A 88 9.11 -13.24 3.74
N TRP A 89 8.84 -12.37 4.72
CA TRP A 89 8.82 -12.74 6.14
C TRP A 89 7.76 -13.81 6.43
N ILE A 90 6.54 -13.61 5.91
CA ILE A 90 5.44 -14.59 6.05
C ILE A 90 5.83 -15.92 5.38
N HIS A 91 6.51 -15.88 4.23
CA HIS A 91 6.96 -17.08 3.54
C HIS A 91 8.06 -17.82 4.32
N GLN A 92 9.04 -17.11 4.87
CA GLN A 92 10.14 -17.69 5.63
C GLN A 92 9.66 -18.33 6.94
N THR A 93 8.73 -17.69 7.65
CA THR A 93 8.13 -18.25 8.87
C THR A 93 7.27 -19.49 8.62
N ARG A 94 6.93 -19.80 7.36
CA ARG A 94 6.23 -21.03 6.96
C ARG A 94 7.14 -22.18 6.56
N ARG A 95 8.42 -21.96 6.26
CA ARG A 95 9.33 -23.09 5.96
C ARG A 95 9.60 -23.84 7.26
N PRO A 96 9.22 -25.13 7.39
CA PRO A 96 9.71 -25.94 8.50
C PRO A 96 11.24 -26.03 8.37
N ARG A 97 11.95 -25.86 9.48
CA ARG A 97 13.38 -26.22 9.56
C ARG A 97 13.53 -27.72 9.43
#